data_AF-A0A6F8ZTH1-F1
#
_entry.id   AF-A0A6F8ZTH1-F1
#
_cell.length_a   1.000
_cell.length_b   1.000
_cell.length_c   1.000
_cell.angle_alpha   90.00
_cell.angle_beta   90.00
_cell.angle_gamma   90.00
#
_symmetry.space_group_name_H-M   'P 1'
#
loop_
_entity.id
_entity.type
_entity.pdbx_description
1 polymer ?
#
loop_
_entity_poly.entity_id
_entity_poly.type
_entity_poly.pdbx_seq_one_letter_code
_entity_poly.pdbx_strand_id
1 'polypeptide(L)'
;TAIDILTTVVRYTKPPLSEMLVCQAFPVVAQCTLRADDNTTMQNGGECLRAYVSVALEQVGQWRDTEGHSGLWYVMQVVSQLLDPRTSEFTAAFVGRLVSTLIARAGTELGEQLDQILRAILSKMQQAETLSVMQSLIMVFAHLVHSQLEPLLEFLCSLPGPTGKPALEFVMAEWMSRQHLFYGQYEGKVSTVALCKLLQHGLNTNDKRLQDIVVKGEELFGSDDGIRTRSKSAKNPEKWTNIPLLVKVFKLIVNELSSVVEANATRAAAADWSPDSVGMWEDQEAEEEEEDDDEEDEGLAGQLLSDLIASNKYDEDYYEDDEEEDPDALKDPIYQIDLQAYLTDFLTQFAQSPCYSMFSGHLNDAERRVLQSISI
;
A
#
# COMPACT_ATOMS: atom_id res chain seq x y z
N THR A 1 -11.16 -21.77 -1.43
CA THR A 1 -12.40 -22.05 -2.19
C THR A 1 -12.09 -22.80 -3.49
N ALA A 2 -13.09 -23.31 -4.22
CA ALA A 2 -12.85 -23.98 -5.51
C ALA A 2 -12.15 -23.06 -6.54
N ILE A 3 -12.46 -21.76 -6.51
CA ILE A 3 -11.80 -20.76 -7.33
C ILE A 3 -10.32 -20.62 -6.93
N ASP A 4 -9.99 -20.58 -5.64
CA ASP A 4 -8.59 -20.48 -5.19
C ASP A 4 -7.74 -21.69 -5.59
N ILE A 5 -8.33 -22.89 -5.58
CA ILE A 5 -7.67 -24.10 -6.08
C ILE A 5 -7.37 -23.92 -7.58
N LEU A 6 -8.33 -23.44 -8.36
CA LEU A 6 -8.12 -23.14 -9.78
C LEU A 6 -7.04 -22.06 -9.98
N THR A 7 -7.06 -20.99 -9.19
CA THR A 7 -6.03 -19.94 -9.21
C THR A 7 -4.64 -20.53 -8.99
N THR A 8 -4.50 -21.38 -7.97
CA THR A 8 -3.24 -22.07 -7.65
C THR A 8 -2.80 -22.96 -8.82
N VAL A 9 -3.70 -23.76 -9.38
CA VAL A 9 -3.40 -24.60 -10.55
C VAL A 9 -2.88 -23.75 -11.72
N VAL A 10 -3.53 -22.62 -12.01
CA VAL A 10 -3.10 -21.71 -13.08
C VAL A 10 -1.72 -21.12 -12.79
N ARG A 11 -1.48 -20.63 -11.56
CA ARG A 11 -0.20 -20.03 -11.15
C ARG A 11 0.99 -20.99 -11.27
N TYR A 12 0.78 -22.25 -10.93
CA TYR A 12 1.85 -23.26 -10.93
C TYR A 12 1.94 -24.08 -12.23
N THR A 13 1.04 -23.88 -13.18
CA THR A 13 1.12 -24.49 -14.51
C THR A 13 1.96 -23.63 -15.44
N LYS A 14 3.05 -24.20 -15.98
CA LYS A 14 3.87 -23.51 -16.98
C LYS A 14 3.06 -23.32 -18.28
N PRO A 15 3.05 -22.12 -18.89
CA PRO A 15 2.38 -21.91 -20.16
C PRO A 15 3.05 -22.72 -21.30
N PRO A 16 2.30 -23.12 -22.34
CA PRO A 16 0.88 -22.83 -22.55
C PRO A 16 -0.04 -23.67 -21.64
N LEU A 17 -1.12 -23.05 -21.16
CA LEU A 17 -2.17 -23.72 -20.41
C LEU A 17 -2.94 -24.69 -21.32
N SER A 18 -3.45 -25.78 -20.74
CA SER A 18 -4.24 -26.77 -21.48
C SER A 18 -5.56 -26.20 -21.99
N GLU A 19 -6.14 -26.82 -23.04
CA GLU A 19 -7.47 -26.47 -23.54
C GLU A 19 -8.55 -26.60 -22.46
N MET A 20 -8.39 -27.53 -21.51
CA MET A 20 -9.32 -27.65 -20.39
C MET A 20 -9.31 -26.39 -19.52
N LEU A 21 -8.13 -25.83 -19.22
CA LEU A 21 -8.03 -24.60 -18.44
C LEU A 21 -8.56 -23.39 -19.21
N VAL A 22 -8.23 -23.27 -20.50
CA VAL A 22 -8.57 -22.08 -21.31
C VAL A 22 -10.02 -22.13 -21.83
N CYS A 23 -10.49 -23.26 -22.31
CA CYS A 23 -11.80 -23.37 -22.98
C CYS A 23 -12.92 -23.84 -22.05
N GLN A 24 -12.61 -24.41 -20.87
CA GLN A 24 -13.63 -24.85 -19.92
C GLN A 24 -13.53 -24.12 -18.58
N ALA A 25 -12.35 -24.07 -17.95
CA ALA A 25 -12.24 -23.49 -16.61
C ALA A 25 -12.33 -21.95 -16.63
N PHE A 26 -11.60 -21.27 -17.52
CA PHE A 26 -11.61 -19.82 -17.64
C PHE A 26 -13.02 -19.24 -17.88
N PRO A 27 -13.83 -19.74 -18.85
CA PRO A 27 -15.17 -19.20 -19.09
C PRO A 27 -16.11 -19.43 -17.91
N VAL A 28 -15.97 -20.59 -17.23
CA VAL A 28 -16.78 -20.92 -16.05
C VAL A 28 -16.46 -19.98 -14.89
N VAL A 29 -15.19 -19.71 -14.59
CA VAL A 29 -14.84 -18.78 -13.50
C VAL A 29 -15.24 -17.35 -13.84
N ALA A 30 -15.06 -16.89 -15.07
CA ALA A 30 -15.52 -15.57 -15.51
C ALA A 30 -17.04 -15.42 -15.34
N GLN A 31 -17.83 -16.38 -15.84
CA GLN A 31 -19.30 -16.37 -15.72
C GLN A 31 -19.77 -16.52 -14.27
N CYS A 32 -19.09 -17.34 -13.47
CA CYS A 32 -19.38 -17.48 -12.04
C CYS A 32 -19.18 -16.16 -11.32
N THR A 33 -18.09 -15.45 -11.60
CA THR A 33 -17.79 -14.13 -11.03
C THR A 33 -18.84 -13.11 -11.44
N LEU A 34 -19.21 -13.08 -12.73
CA LEU A 34 -20.20 -12.16 -13.28
C LEU A 34 -21.61 -12.33 -12.70
N ARG A 35 -21.95 -13.54 -12.26
CA ARG A 35 -23.28 -13.90 -11.74
C ARG A 35 -23.31 -13.99 -10.22
N ALA A 36 -22.16 -13.89 -9.56
CA ALA A 36 -22.08 -13.94 -8.11
C ALA A 36 -22.79 -12.74 -7.48
N ASP A 37 -23.32 -12.97 -6.29
CA ASP A 37 -23.81 -11.96 -5.35
C ASP A 37 -22.96 -11.92 -4.06
N ASP A 38 -22.15 -12.95 -3.83
CA ASP A 38 -21.19 -13.05 -2.74
C ASP A 38 -19.85 -12.34 -3.05
N ASN A 39 -19.43 -11.48 -2.13
CA ASN A 39 -18.19 -10.70 -2.23
C ASN A 39 -16.95 -11.60 -2.33
N THR A 40 -16.90 -12.71 -1.59
CA THR A 40 -15.74 -13.61 -1.56
C THR A 40 -15.55 -14.29 -2.92
N THR A 41 -16.65 -14.75 -3.53
CA THR A 41 -16.65 -15.34 -4.87
C THR A 41 -16.21 -14.34 -5.93
N MET A 42 -16.65 -13.08 -5.82
CA MET A 42 -16.22 -12.00 -6.71
C MET A 42 -14.71 -11.71 -6.60
N GLN A 43 -14.22 -11.57 -5.37
CA GLN A 43 -12.81 -11.31 -5.07
C GLN A 43 -11.91 -12.43 -5.60
N ASN A 44 -12.21 -13.69 -5.24
CA ASN A 44 -11.44 -14.85 -5.67
C ASN A 44 -11.52 -15.04 -7.19
N GLY A 45 -12.68 -14.75 -7.78
CA GLY A 45 -12.88 -14.73 -9.22
C GLY A 45 -11.97 -13.74 -9.93
N GLY A 46 -11.88 -12.51 -9.42
CA GLY A 46 -10.95 -11.48 -9.89
C GLY A 46 -9.48 -11.92 -9.81
N GLU A 47 -9.07 -12.50 -8.68
CA GLU A 47 -7.71 -13.02 -8.50
C GLU A 47 -7.39 -14.22 -9.42
N CYS A 48 -8.37 -15.09 -9.68
CA CYS A 48 -8.22 -16.18 -10.63
C CYS A 48 -8.02 -15.64 -12.05
N LEU A 49 -8.81 -14.65 -12.47
CA LEU A 49 -8.64 -13.99 -13.76
C LEU A 49 -7.30 -13.25 -13.85
N ARG A 50 -6.83 -12.64 -12.76
CA ARG A 50 -5.48 -12.07 -12.68
C ARG A 50 -4.41 -13.11 -12.94
N ALA A 51 -4.53 -14.31 -12.36
CA ALA A 51 -3.61 -15.41 -12.62
C ALA A 51 -3.59 -15.81 -14.10
N TYR A 52 -4.75 -15.92 -14.75
CA TYR A 52 -4.83 -16.20 -16.18
C TYR A 52 -4.15 -15.11 -17.04
N VAL A 53 -4.41 -13.84 -16.73
CA VAL A 53 -3.80 -12.69 -17.44
C VAL A 53 -2.28 -12.67 -17.23
N SER A 54 -1.80 -12.92 -16.01
CA SER A 54 -0.36 -12.97 -15.72
C SER A 54 0.32 -14.12 -16.47
N VAL A 55 -0.23 -15.34 -16.36
CA VAL A 55 0.42 -16.56 -16.86
C VAL A 55 0.27 -16.75 -18.37
N ALA A 56 -0.91 -16.46 -18.92
CA ALA A 56 -1.28 -16.87 -20.28
C ALA A 56 -2.10 -15.81 -21.04
N LEU A 57 -1.68 -14.53 -20.97
CA LEU A 57 -2.34 -13.42 -21.67
C LEU A 57 -2.66 -13.73 -23.13
N GLU A 58 -1.71 -14.28 -23.89
CA GLU A 58 -1.92 -14.58 -25.32
C GLU A 58 -3.08 -15.57 -25.53
N GLN A 59 -3.17 -16.61 -24.72
CA GLN A 59 -4.25 -17.60 -24.83
C GLN A 59 -5.60 -17.00 -24.42
N VAL A 60 -5.64 -16.18 -23.37
CA VAL A 60 -6.84 -15.44 -22.95
C VAL A 60 -7.28 -14.45 -24.03
N GLY A 61 -6.32 -13.75 -24.64
CA GLY A 61 -6.53 -12.77 -25.70
C GLY A 61 -6.95 -13.39 -27.03
N GLN A 62 -6.59 -14.65 -27.31
CA GLN A 62 -6.98 -15.40 -28.51
C GLN A 62 -8.30 -16.17 -28.34
N TRP A 63 -8.63 -16.60 -27.13
CA TRP A 63 -9.88 -17.30 -26.86
C TRP A 63 -11.09 -16.41 -27.20
N ARG A 64 -12.13 -17.01 -27.77
CA ARG A 64 -13.39 -16.37 -28.16
C ARG A 64 -14.56 -17.25 -27.73
N ASP A 65 -15.65 -16.64 -27.27
CA ASP A 65 -16.92 -17.34 -27.08
C ASP A 65 -17.71 -17.47 -28.39
N THR A 66 -18.92 -18.05 -28.30
CA THR A 66 -19.81 -18.23 -29.46
C THR A 66 -20.35 -16.93 -30.04
N GLU A 67 -20.31 -15.83 -29.29
CA GLU A 67 -20.77 -14.49 -29.70
C GLU A 67 -19.61 -13.63 -30.24
N GLY A 68 -18.37 -14.11 -30.13
CA GLY A 68 -17.16 -13.43 -30.58
C GLY A 68 -16.49 -12.57 -29.52
N HIS A 69 -16.93 -12.61 -28.26
CA HIS A 69 -16.27 -11.91 -27.17
C HIS A 69 -14.96 -12.61 -26.79
N SER A 70 -13.89 -11.83 -26.59
CA SER A 70 -12.59 -12.34 -26.19
C SER A 70 -12.49 -12.64 -24.69
N GLY A 71 -11.47 -13.39 -24.28
CA GLY A 71 -11.22 -13.58 -22.84
C GLY A 71 -10.93 -12.25 -22.14
N LEU A 72 -10.19 -11.35 -22.79
CA LEU A 72 -9.98 -9.99 -22.29
C LEU A 72 -11.30 -9.21 -22.12
N TRP A 73 -12.27 -9.39 -23.02
CA TRP A 73 -13.60 -8.79 -22.84
C TRP A 73 -14.26 -9.25 -21.53
N TYR A 74 -14.18 -10.55 -21.20
CA TYR A 74 -14.71 -11.07 -19.93
C TYR A 74 -13.98 -10.51 -18.71
N VAL A 75 -12.65 -10.40 -18.78
CA VAL A 75 -11.88 -9.77 -17.70
C VAL A 75 -12.32 -8.33 -17.50
N MET A 76 -12.54 -7.58 -18.58
CA MET A 76 -13.04 -6.20 -18.53
C MET A 76 -14.45 -6.10 -17.94
N GLN A 77 -15.34 -7.04 -18.26
CA GLN A 77 -16.67 -7.08 -17.62
C GLN A 77 -16.57 -7.31 -16.11
N VAL A 78 -15.69 -8.21 -15.68
CA VAL A 78 -15.46 -8.46 -14.26
C VAL A 78 -14.85 -7.23 -13.58
N VAL A 79 -13.83 -6.60 -14.16
CA VAL A 79 -13.27 -5.35 -13.62
C VAL A 79 -14.36 -4.27 -13.47
N SER A 80 -15.22 -4.12 -14.48
CA SER A 80 -16.35 -3.18 -14.45
C SER A 80 -17.32 -3.48 -13.29
N GLN A 81 -17.65 -4.75 -13.05
CA GLN A 81 -18.52 -5.16 -11.94
C GLN A 81 -17.86 -4.95 -10.57
N LEU A 82 -16.58 -5.31 -10.42
CA LEU A 82 -15.84 -5.16 -9.16
C LEU A 82 -15.69 -3.68 -8.77
N LEU A 83 -15.61 -2.80 -9.76
CA LEU A 83 -15.54 -1.34 -9.60
C LEU A 83 -16.91 -0.65 -9.61
N ASP A 84 -18.01 -1.39 -9.66
CA ASP A 84 -19.35 -0.79 -9.71
C ASP A 84 -19.66 -0.08 -8.38
N PRO A 85 -19.87 1.26 -8.38
CA PRO A 85 -20.22 2.03 -7.18
C PRO A 85 -21.64 1.73 -6.65
N ARG A 86 -22.39 0.80 -7.24
CA ARG A 86 -23.70 0.38 -6.72
C ARG A 86 -23.60 -0.86 -5.84
N THR A 87 -22.45 -1.54 -5.88
CA THR A 87 -22.17 -2.75 -5.12
C THR A 87 -21.32 -2.43 -3.89
N SER A 88 -21.19 -3.40 -2.98
CA SER A 88 -20.37 -3.30 -1.79
C SER A 88 -18.96 -2.79 -2.10
N GLU A 89 -18.38 -1.92 -1.26
CA GLU A 89 -16.99 -1.46 -1.45
C GLU A 89 -15.99 -2.63 -1.49
N PHE A 90 -16.28 -3.70 -0.75
CA PHE A 90 -15.39 -4.86 -0.62
C PHE A 90 -15.20 -5.64 -1.92
N THR A 91 -16.04 -5.45 -2.94
CA THR A 91 -15.81 -6.03 -4.27
C THR A 91 -14.48 -5.55 -4.87
N ALA A 92 -13.99 -4.37 -4.46
CA ALA A 92 -12.75 -3.76 -4.93
C ALA A 92 -11.52 -4.08 -4.05
N ALA A 93 -11.63 -4.95 -3.04
CA ALA A 93 -10.54 -5.26 -2.12
C ALA A 93 -9.25 -5.72 -2.81
N PHE A 94 -9.33 -6.44 -3.94
CA PHE A 94 -8.16 -6.94 -4.68
C PHE A 94 -8.13 -6.49 -6.15
N VAL A 95 -9.12 -5.71 -6.61
CA VAL A 95 -9.23 -5.33 -8.02
C VAL A 95 -8.03 -4.52 -8.51
N GLY A 96 -7.34 -3.80 -7.61
CA GLY A 96 -6.12 -3.07 -7.93
C GLY A 96 -5.00 -3.94 -8.48
N ARG A 97 -4.83 -5.17 -7.94
CA ARG A 97 -3.83 -6.12 -8.43
C ARG A 97 -4.18 -6.62 -9.83
N LEU A 98 -5.46 -6.93 -10.09
CA LEU A 98 -5.94 -7.32 -11.41
C LEU A 98 -5.71 -6.21 -12.45
N VAL A 99 -6.11 -4.97 -12.13
CA VAL A 99 -5.95 -3.82 -13.03
C VAL A 99 -4.47 -3.53 -13.29
N SER A 100 -3.63 -3.53 -12.25
CA SER A 100 -2.18 -3.31 -12.41
C SER A 100 -1.54 -4.39 -13.29
N THR A 101 -1.96 -5.66 -13.13
CA THR A 101 -1.51 -6.77 -13.97
C THR A 101 -1.96 -6.61 -15.42
N LEU A 102 -3.21 -6.18 -15.66
CA LEU A 102 -3.72 -5.89 -17.00
C LEU A 102 -2.89 -4.77 -17.68
N ILE A 103 -2.62 -3.69 -16.95
CA ILE A 103 -1.81 -2.57 -17.47
C ILE A 103 -0.40 -3.06 -17.81
N ALA A 104 0.23 -3.83 -16.91
CA ALA A 104 1.59 -4.33 -17.12
C ALA A 104 1.71 -5.34 -18.28
N ARG A 105 0.67 -6.15 -18.53
CA ARG A 105 0.72 -7.24 -19.52
C ARG A 105 0.07 -6.87 -20.86
N ALA A 106 -1.11 -6.26 -20.84
CA ALA A 106 -1.87 -5.92 -22.04
C ALA A 106 -1.59 -4.50 -22.54
N GLY A 107 -1.24 -3.56 -21.64
CA GLY A 107 -0.71 -2.22 -21.93
C GLY A 107 -1.35 -1.50 -23.13
N THR A 108 -0.74 -1.63 -24.30
CA THR A 108 -1.19 -0.98 -25.54
C THR A 108 -2.52 -1.50 -26.09
N GLU A 109 -2.90 -2.74 -25.77
CA GLU A 109 -4.17 -3.34 -26.22
C GLU A 109 -5.39 -2.80 -25.47
N LEU A 110 -5.18 -2.21 -24.28
CA LEU A 110 -6.26 -1.65 -23.48
C LEU A 110 -6.78 -0.33 -24.09
N GLY A 111 -5.90 0.52 -24.63
CA GLY A 111 -6.27 1.78 -25.28
C GLY A 111 -7.31 2.59 -24.48
N GLU A 112 -8.46 2.88 -25.09
CA GLU A 112 -9.57 3.62 -24.47
C GLU A 112 -10.19 2.93 -23.24
N GLN A 113 -10.02 1.61 -23.09
CA GLN A 113 -10.54 0.87 -21.94
C GLN A 113 -9.81 1.23 -20.65
N LEU A 114 -8.55 1.67 -20.72
CA LEU A 114 -7.80 2.12 -19.55
C LEU A 114 -8.46 3.34 -18.92
N ASP A 115 -8.79 4.36 -19.73
CA ASP A 115 -9.49 5.55 -19.27
C ASP A 115 -10.83 5.22 -18.59
N GLN A 116 -11.57 4.25 -19.14
CA GLN A 116 -12.82 3.79 -18.55
C GLN A 116 -12.60 3.11 -17.19
N ILE A 117 -11.56 2.28 -17.05
CA ILE A 117 -11.19 1.66 -15.78
C ILE A 117 -10.81 2.73 -14.75
N LEU A 118 -9.96 3.68 -15.11
CA LEU A 118 -9.51 4.72 -14.18
C LEU A 118 -10.67 5.60 -13.70
N ARG A 119 -11.65 5.90 -14.58
CA ARG A 119 -12.90 6.58 -14.18
C ARG A 119 -13.72 5.73 -13.21
N ALA A 120 -13.82 4.42 -13.43
CA ALA A 120 -14.52 3.51 -12.52
C ALA A 120 -13.82 3.42 -11.15
N ILE A 121 -12.48 3.40 -11.12
CA ILE A 121 -11.68 3.47 -9.90
C ILE A 121 -11.96 4.76 -9.13
N LEU A 122 -11.92 5.92 -9.80
CA LEU A 122 -12.24 7.21 -9.16
C LEU A 122 -13.65 7.23 -8.56
N SER A 123 -14.62 6.67 -9.28
CA SER A 123 -16.00 6.55 -8.81
C SER A 123 -16.12 5.65 -7.58
N LYS A 124 -15.43 4.50 -7.58
CA LYS A 124 -15.43 3.54 -6.46
C LYS A 124 -14.70 4.11 -5.23
N MET A 125 -13.59 4.83 -5.43
CA MET A 125 -12.86 5.52 -4.36
C MET A 125 -13.73 6.57 -3.64
N GLN A 126 -14.68 7.21 -4.34
CA GLN A 126 -15.57 8.19 -3.72
C GLN A 126 -16.49 7.58 -2.65
N GLN A 127 -16.74 6.28 -2.72
CA GLN A 127 -17.62 5.56 -1.78
C GLN A 127 -16.86 4.69 -0.79
N ALA A 128 -15.62 4.34 -1.11
CA ALA A 128 -14.82 3.47 -0.27
C ALA A 128 -14.30 4.22 0.95
N GLU A 129 -14.55 3.67 2.13
CA GLU A 129 -14.06 4.18 3.41
C GLU A 129 -12.98 3.25 3.99
N THR A 130 -13.09 1.95 3.69
CA THR A 130 -12.17 0.95 4.22
C THR A 130 -10.76 1.09 3.61
N LEU A 131 -9.75 1.07 4.47
CA LEU A 131 -8.34 1.23 4.10
C LEU A 131 -7.87 0.19 3.07
N SER A 132 -8.21 -1.10 3.24
CA SER A 132 -7.81 -2.17 2.30
C SER A 132 -8.31 -1.91 0.88
N VAL A 133 -9.57 -1.47 0.75
CA VAL A 133 -10.18 -1.10 -0.54
C VAL A 133 -9.51 0.14 -1.11
N MET A 134 -9.32 1.18 -0.30
CA MET A 134 -8.67 2.41 -0.74
C MET A 134 -7.23 2.19 -1.18
N GLN A 135 -6.46 1.40 -0.42
CA GLN A 135 -5.10 1.02 -0.78
C GLN A 135 -5.10 0.28 -2.13
N SER A 136 -5.91 -0.76 -2.30
CA SER A 136 -6.05 -1.49 -3.57
C SER A 136 -6.29 -0.55 -4.76
N LEU A 137 -7.22 0.40 -4.62
CA LEU A 137 -7.56 1.36 -5.68
C LEU A 137 -6.43 2.39 -5.94
N ILE A 138 -5.85 2.96 -4.89
CA ILE A 138 -4.76 3.95 -4.99
C ILE A 138 -3.51 3.32 -5.61
N MET A 139 -3.22 2.06 -5.29
CA MET A 139 -2.07 1.34 -5.82
C MET A 139 -2.08 1.25 -7.34
N VAL A 140 -3.24 1.29 -8.01
CA VAL A 140 -3.28 1.36 -9.49
C VAL A 140 -2.60 2.63 -10.01
N PHE A 141 -2.86 3.78 -9.38
CA PHE A 141 -2.21 5.03 -9.73
C PHE A 141 -0.72 5.02 -9.35
N ALA A 142 -0.37 4.43 -8.22
CA ALA A 142 1.02 4.25 -7.82
C ALA A 142 1.81 3.47 -8.89
N HIS A 143 1.30 2.33 -9.36
CA HIS A 143 1.92 1.57 -10.44
C HIS A 143 2.03 2.38 -11.75
N LEU A 144 1.00 3.16 -12.10
CA LEU A 144 1.03 4.03 -13.29
C LEU A 144 2.06 5.16 -13.20
N VAL A 145 2.39 5.65 -12.01
CA VAL A 145 3.50 6.62 -11.83
C VAL A 145 4.83 6.03 -12.31
N HIS A 146 5.04 4.71 -12.20
CA HIS A 146 6.29 4.09 -12.65
C HIS A 146 6.41 3.95 -14.16
N SER A 147 5.28 3.77 -14.86
CA SER A 147 5.26 3.43 -16.28
C SER A 147 4.78 4.58 -17.19
N GLN A 148 3.84 5.39 -16.72
CA GLN A 148 3.11 6.39 -17.51
C GLN A 148 2.80 7.65 -16.69
N LEU A 149 3.80 8.21 -16.00
CA LEU A 149 3.62 9.39 -15.13
C LEU A 149 2.97 10.58 -15.85
N GLU A 150 3.52 11.03 -16.97
CA GLU A 150 3.00 12.22 -17.66
C GLU A 150 1.58 12.00 -18.22
N PRO A 151 1.28 10.90 -18.96
CA PRO A 151 -0.09 10.59 -19.37
C PRO A 151 -1.07 10.47 -18.19
N LEU A 152 -0.64 9.92 -17.05
CA LEU A 152 -1.48 9.84 -15.85
C LEU A 152 -1.85 11.22 -15.32
N LEU A 153 -0.88 12.13 -15.22
CA LEU A 153 -1.13 13.50 -14.76
C LEU A 153 -2.06 14.26 -15.73
N GLU A 154 -1.84 14.13 -17.04
CA GLU A 154 -2.73 14.69 -18.06
C GLU A 154 -4.16 14.14 -17.93
N PHE A 155 -4.31 12.83 -17.80
CA PHE A 155 -5.60 12.17 -17.62
C PHE A 155 -6.31 12.69 -16.37
N LEU A 156 -5.67 12.63 -15.20
CA LEU A 156 -6.28 13.04 -13.92
C LEU A 156 -6.61 14.55 -13.87
N CYS A 157 -5.89 15.39 -14.62
CA CYS A 157 -6.22 16.80 -14.74
C CYS A 157 -7.37 17.09 -15.72
N SER A 158 -7.58 16.22 -16.72
CA SER A 158 -8.67 16.40 -17.70
C SER A 158 -10.06 16.08 -17.14
N LEU A 159 -10.13 15.44 -15.97
CA LEU A 159 -11.38 15.00 -15.35
C LEU A 159 -11.75 15.85 -14.13
N PRO A 160 -13.04 16.19 -13.95
CA PRO A 160 -13.51 16.71 -12.68
C PRO A 160 -13.55 15.60 -11.65
N GLY A 161 -12.95 15.85 -10.48
CA GLY A 161 -13.11 15.05 -9.28
C GLY A 161 -14.45 15.34 -8.57
N PRO A 162 -14.72 14.65 -7.45
CA PRO A 162 -15.99 14.73 -6.73
C PRO A 162 -16.30 16.10 -6.13
N THR A 163 -15.28 16.94 -5.96
CA THR A 163 -15.37 18.30 -5.42
C THR A 163 -15.45 19.38 -6.51
N GLY A 164 -15.50 19.00 -7.78
CA GLY A 164 -15.46 19.93 -8.94
C GLY A 164 -14.06 20.45 -9.29
N LYS A 165 -13.05 20.13 -8.48
CA LYS A 165 -11.63 20.34 -8.79
C LYS A 165 -11.08 19.18 -9.63
N PRO A 166 -9.87 19.27 -10.23
CA PRO A 166 -9.30 18.17 -11.00
C PRO A 166 -9.22 16.87 -10.19
N ALA A 167 -9.46 15.73 -10.83
CA ALA A 167 -9.40 14.42 -10.18
C ALA A 167 -8.02 14.12 -9.56
N LEU A 168 -6.96 14.73 -10.10
CA LEU A 168 -5.62 14.69 -9.52
C LEU A 168 -5.61 15.13 -8.04
N GLU A 169 -6.30 16.23 -7.71
CA GLU A 169 -6.36 16.70 -6.32
C GLU A 169 -7.06 15.70 -5.41
N PHE A 170 -8.12 15.04 -5.90
CA PHE A 170 -8.82 14.00 -5.15
C PHE A 170 -7.92 12.79 -4.88
N VAL A 171 -7.28 12.23 -5.92
CA VAL A 171 -6.37 11.08 -5.77
C VAL A 171 -5.24 11.40 -4.81
N MET A 172 -4.60 12.57 -4.98
CA MET A 172 -3.49 12.97 -4.09
C MET A 172 -3.96 13.21 -2.66
N ALA A 173 -5.12 13.83 -2.45
CA ALA A 173 -5.65 14.03 -1.10
C ALA A 173 -5.93 12.70 -0.38
N GLU A 174 -6.60 11.75 -1.05
CA GLU A 174 -6.92 10.44 -0.47
C GLU A 174 -5.68 9.59 -0.23
N TRP A 175 -4.68 9.67 -1.12
CA TRP A 175 -3.41 8.98 -0.98
C TRP A 175 -2.57 9.57 0.16
N MET A 176 -2.35 10.89 0.18
CA MET A 176 -1.52 11.53 1.20
C MET A 176 -2.07 11.37 2.62
N SER A 177 -3.39 11.20 2.78
CA SER A 177 -4.00 10.98 4.09
C SER A 177 -3.92 9.54 4.58
N ARG A 178 -3.59 8.58 3.71
CA ARG A 178 -3.56 7.13 4.04
C ARG A 178 -2.22 6.44 3.81
N GLN A 179 -1.26 7.09 3.17
CA GLN A 179 0.06 6.50 2.86
C GLN A 179 0.71 5.82 4.07
N HIS A 180 0.70 6.47 5.23
CA HIS A 180 1.28 5.96 6.47
C HIS A 180 0.56 4.74 7.07
N LEU A 181 -0.58 4.35 6.50
CA LEU A 181 -1.37 3.19 6.92
C LEU A 181 -1.26 2.02 5.95
N PHE A 182 -0.57 2.19 4.81
CA PHE A 182 -0.45 1.13 3.81
C PHE A 182 0.39 -0.03 4.33
N TYR A 183 -0.12 -1.25 4.14
CA TYR A 183 0.56 -2.51 4.51
C TYR A 183 1.07 -3.26 3.28
N GLY A 184 1.95 -4.23 3.53
CA GLY A 184 2.56 -5.07 2.50
C GLY A 184 3.92 -4.52 2.07
N GLN A 185 4.94 -5.39 2.13
CA GLN A 185 6.32 -5.00 1.82
C GLN A 185 6.45 -4.51 0.36
N TYR A 186 5.82 -5.19 -0.58
CA TYR A 186 5.84 -4.82 -1.98
C TYR A 186 5.05 -3.52 -2.24
N GLU A 187 3.82 -3.43 -1.74
CA GLU A 187 2.97 -2.25 -1.89
C GLU A 187 3.61 -1.01 -1.28
N GLY A 188 4.24 -1.12 -0.11
CA GLY A 188 5.01 -0.06 0.52
C GLY A 188 6.13 0.45 -0.36
N LYS A 189 6.96 -0.45 -0.93
CA LYS A 189 8.03 -0.07 -1.87
C LYS A 189 7.50 0.64 -3.11
N VAL A 190 6.48 0.08 -3.76
CA VAL A 190 5.89 0.68 -4.97
C VAL A 190 5.34 2.08 -4.65
N SER A 191 4.54 2.21 -3.60
CA SER A 191 3.94 3.49 -3.23
C SER A 191 4.99 4.54 -2.89
N THR A 192 5.98 4.19 -2.06
CA THR A 192 7.03 5.12 -1.62
C THR A 192 7.92 5.57 -2.78
N VAL A 193 8.33 4.65 -3.66
CA VAL A 193 9.14 5.01 -4.83
C VAL A 193 8.33 5.86 -5.82
N ALA A 194 7.01 5.61 -5.96
CA ALA A 194 6.13 6.47 -6.74
C ALA A 194 6.07 7.90 -6.16
N LEU A 195 5.97 8.05 -4.84
CA LEU A 195 6.02 9.35 -4.16
C LEU A 195 7.34 10.08 -4.40
N CYS A 196 8.47 9.37 -4.37
CA CYS A 196 9.78 9.93 -4.72
C CYS A 196 9.81 10.46 -6.16
N LYS A 197 9.27 9.70 -7.12
CA LYS A 197 9.17 10.11 -8.53
C LYS A 197 8.26 11.32 -8.71
N LEU A 198 7.10 11.36 -8.03
CA LEU A 198 6.19 12.51 -8.07
C LEU A 198 6.85 13.78 -7.53
N LEU A 199 7.57 13.68 -6.41
CA LEU A 199 8.32 14.80 -5.85
C LEU A 199 9.41 15.29 -6.81
N GLN A 200 10.22 14.37 -7.33
CA GLN A 200 11.29 14.69 -8.27
C GLN A 200 10.73 15.34 -9.56
N HIS A 201 9.66 14.78 -10.12
CA HIS A 201 9.00 15.32 -11.31
C HIS A 201 8.46 16.73 -11.05
N GLY A 202 7.67 16.91 -9.99
CA GLY A 202 7.04 18.20 -9.66
C GLY A 202 8.05 19.33 -9.44
N LEU A 203 9.26 19.00 -9.00
CA LEU A 203 10.35 19.95 -8.81
C LEU A 203 11.16 20.19 -10.08
N ASN A 204 11.57 19.13 -10.79
CA ASN A 204 12.44 19.25 -11.96
C ASN A 204 11.73 19.91 -13.15
N THR A 205 10.45 19.64 -13.32
CA THR A 205 9.64 20.20 -14.43
C THR A 205 8.86 21.45 -14.02
N ASN A 206 8.90 21.81 -12.73
CA ASN A 206 8.12 22.88 -12.15
C ASN A 206 6.60 22.73 -12.43
N ASP A 207 6.10 21.50 -12.25
CA ASP A 207 4.74 21.11 -12.62
C ASP A 207 3.69 21.73 -11.68
N LYS A 208 3.02 22.76 -12.18
CA LYS A 208 1.96 23.47 -11.45
C LYS A 208 0.78 22.59 -11.07
N ARG A 209 0.51 21.52 -11.85
CA ARG A 209 -0.57 20.57 -11.54
C ARG A 209 -0.36 19.92 -10.17
N LEU A 210 0.89 19.72 -9.77
CA LEU A 210 1.26 19.17 -8.46
C LEU A 210 1.55 20.26 -7.42
N GLN A 211 2.22 21.35 -7.81
CA GLN A 211 2.62 22.41 -6.87
C GLN A 211 1.43 23.19 -6.31
N ASP A 212 0.38 23.40 -7.10
CA ASP A 212 -0.80 24.19 -6.71
C ASP A 212 -1.78 23.40 -5.81
N ILE A 213 -1.57 22.09 -5.65
CA ILE A 213 -2.39 21.25 -4.78
C ILE A 213 -2.02 21.47 -3.31
N VAL A 214 -3.04 21.63 -2.48
CA VAL A 214 -2.92 21.76 -1.02
C VAL A 214 -3.65 20.60 -0.36
N VAL A 215 -3.00 19.94 0.59
CA VAL A 215 -3.52 18.79 1.32
C VAL A 215 -3.41 18.99 2.83
N LYS A 216 -4.12 18.15 3.60
CA LYS A 216 -4.02 18.11 5.05
C LYS A 216 -2.61 17.70 5.47
N GLY A 217 -2.00 18.50 6.34
CA GLY A 217 -0.68 18.27 6.91
C GLY A 217 -0.73 17.43 8.17
N GLU A 218 -0.38 18.07 9.28
CA GLU A 218 -0.39 17.54 10.66
C GLU A 218 -1.59 18.07 11.45
N GLU A 219 -2.04 17.28 12.41
CA GLU A 219 -3.03 17.71 13.40
C GLU A 219 -2.39 18.70 14.39
N LEU A 220 -3.11 19.78 14.68
CA LEU A 220 -2.71 20.80 15.65
C LEU A 220 -3.26 20.42 17.02
N PHE A 221 -2.37 20.00 17.93
CA PHE A 221 -2.70 19.75 19.32
C PHE A 221 -2.71 21.05 20.13
N GLY A 222 -3.75 21.26 20.93
CA GLY A 222 -3.77 22.33 21.93
C GLY A 222 -2.88 21.96 23.11
N SER A 223 -2.08 22.90 23.60
CA SER A 223 -1.10 22.69 24.68
C SER A 223 -1.67 22.21 26.03
N ASP A 224 -3.00 22.23 26.20
CA ASP A 224 -3.72 21.78 27.41
C ASP A 224 -4.59 20.53 27.18
N ASP A 225 -4.56 19.93 25.98
CA ASP A 225 -5.33 18.71 25.71
C ASP A 225 -4.55 17.48 26.25
N GLY A 226 -4.87 17.08 27.48
CA GLY A 226 -4.59 15.71 27.94
C GLY A 226 -5.34 14.67 27.08
N ILE A 227 -5.43 13.40 27.53
CA ILE A 227 -6.05 12.30 26.76
C ILE A 227 -7.35 12.74 26.07
N ARG A 228 -7.34 12.67 24.73
CA ARG A 228 -8.43 13.14 23.87
C ARG A 228 -9.37 11.98 23.54
N THR A 229 -10.53 11.97 24.18
CA THR A 229 -11.58 10.99 23.94
C THR A 229 -12.48 11.43 22.79
N ARG A 230 -13.22 10.49 22.18
CA ARG A 230 -14.17 10.77 21.08
C ARG A 230 -15.15 11.91 21.40
N SER A 231 -15.59 12.04 22.66
CA SER A 231 -16.47 13.12 23.12
C SER A 231 -15.78 14.49 23.20
N LYS A 232 -14.47 14.54 23.48
CA LYS A 232 -13.68 15.78 23.46
C LYS A 232 -13.44 16.26 22.02
N SER A 233 -13.12 15.36 21.09
CA SER A 233 -12.96 15.69 19.67
C SER A 233 -14.27 16.15 19.00
N ALA A 234 -15.42 15.65 19.44
CA ALA A 234 -16.72 16.16 18.97
C ALA A 234 -17.00 17.60 19.44
N LYS A 235 -16.50 17.98 20.62
CA LYS A 235 -16.72 19.31 21.22
C LYS A 235 -15.69 20.34 20.75
N ASN A 236 -14.46 19.92 20.51
CA ASN A 236 -13.39 20.68 19.87
C ASN A 236 -12.94 19.91 18.62
N PRO A 237 -13.45 20.26 17.42
CA PRO A 237 -13.10 19.56 16.19
C PRO A 237 -11.60 19.65 15.91
N GLU A 238 -11.07 18.58 15.33
CA GLU A 238 -9.67 18.45 14.96
C GLU A 238 -9.27 19.57 13.99
N LYS A 239 -8.19 20.28 14.32
CA LYS A 239 -7.64 21.33 13.48
C LYS A 239 -6.44 20.75 12.76
N TRP A 240 -6.48 20.77 11.45
CA TRP A 240 -5.38 20.29 10.63
C TRP A 240 -4.66 21.47 9.98
N THR A 241 -3.34 21.37 9.85
CA THR A 241 -2.59 22.28 8.99
C THR A 241 -2.92 21.99 7.52
N ASN A 242 -2.79 23.00 6.66
CA ASN A 242 -2.89 22.83 5.21
C ASN A 242 -1.54 23.18 4.61
N ILE A 243 -0.94 22.24 3.89
CA ILE A 243 0.41 22.39 3.34
C ILE A 243 0.43 22.03 1.85
N PRO A 244 1.41 22.54 1.07
CA PRO A 244 1.57 22.15 -0.32
C PRO A 244 1.77 20.63 -0.46
N LEU A 245 1.22 20.06 -1.53
CA LEU A 245 1.28 18.62 -1.79
C LEU A 245 2.71 18.08 -1.73
N LEU A 246 3.64 18.72 -2.44
CA LEU A 246 5.03 18.27 -2.48
C LEU A 246 5.69 18.26 -1.09
N VAL A 247 5.30 19.18 -0.20
CA VAL A 247 5.78 19.19 1.19
C VAL A 247 5.22 17.99 1.96
N LYS A 248 3.93 17.67 1.79
CA LYS A 248 3.34 16.47 2.40
C LYS A 248 3.98 15.18 1.88
N VAL A 249 4.23 15.09 0.58
CA VAL A 249 4.95 13.97 -0.05
C VAL A 249 6.33 13.80 0.57
N PHE A 250 7.09 14.89 0.70
CA PHE A 250 8.40 14.87 1.35
C PHE A 250 8.34 14.36 2.79
N LYS A 251 7.39 14.86 3.60
CA LYS A 251 7.18 14.37 4.98
C LYS A 251 6.87 12.87 5.03
N LEU A 252 6.04 12.36 4.11
CA LEU A 252 5.71 10.94 4.05
C LEU A 252 6.92 10.07 3.66
N ILE A 253 7.78 10.56 2.77
CA ILE A 253 9.05 9.87 2.42
C ILE A 253 9.97 9.79 3.64
N VAL A 254 10.07 10.87 4.43
CA VAL A 254 10.86 10.87 5.67
C VAL A 254 10.26 9.91 6.71
N ASN A 255 8.93 9.89 6.85
CA ASN A 255 8.25 8.94 7.72
C ASN A 255 8.54 7.49 7.31
N GLU A 256 8.48 7.19 6.02
CA GLU A 256 8.78 5.86 5.52
C GLU A 256 10.22 5.44 5.83
N LEU A 257 11.20 6.34 5.65
CA LEU A 257 12.58 6.04 6.02
C LEU A 257 12.67 5.70 7.51
N SER A 258 11.98 6.43 8.38
CA SER A 258 11.92 6.13 9.81
C SER A 258 11.39 4.72 10.08
N SER A 259 10.25 4.38 9.48
CA SER A 259 9.61 3.06 9.63
C SER A 259 10.51 1.92 9.11
N VAL A 260 11.18 2.12 7.98
CA VAL A 260 12.09 1.11 7.40
C VAL A 260 13.34 0.92 8.26
N VAL A 261 13.92 2.01 8.78
CA VAL A 261 15.09 1.96 9.67
C VAL A 261 14.74 1.22 10.97
N GLU A 262 13.58 1.52 11.55
CA GLU A 262 13.08 0.85 12.75
C GLU A 262 12.85 -0.66 12.49
N ALA A 263 12.14 -1.01 11.42
CA ALA A 263 11.90 -2.40 11.04
C ALA A 263 13.20 -3.19 10.77
N ASN A 264 14.20 -2.55 10.16
CA ASN A 264 15.52 -3.16 9.94
C ASN A 264 16.30 -3.34 11.25
N ALA A 265 16.24 -2.36 12.17
CA ALA A 265 16.90 -2.45 13.48
C ALA A 265 16.31 -3.57 14.35
N THR A 266 14.99 -3.71 14.37
CA THR A 266 14.30 -4.79 15.10
C THR A 266 14.67 -6.17 14.53
N ARG A 267 14.71 -6.32 13.19
CA ARG A 267 15.17 -7.56 12.54
C ARG A 267 16.61 -7.90 12.86
N ALA A 268 17.50 -6.91 12.91
CA ALA A 268 18.89 -7.12 13.29
C ALA A 268 19.03 -7.57 14.76
N ALA A 269 18.24 -6.98 15.66
CA ALA A 269 18.21 -7.37 17.07
C ALA A 269 17.64 -8.79 17.29
N ALA A 270 16.61 -9.18 16.51
CA ALA A 270 16.04 -10.51 16.55
C ALA A 270 16.99 -11.58 15.99
N ALA A 271 17.78 -11.26 14.95
CA ALA A 271 18.78 -12.17 14.40
C ALA A 271 19.97 -12.42 15.34
N ASP A 272 20.24 -11.50 16.28
CA ASP A 272 21.27 -11.64 17.32
C ASP A 272 20.76 -12.43 18.55
N TRP A 273 19.46 -12.71 18.62
CA TRP A 273 18.85 -13.59 19.61
C TRP A 273 19.12 -15.06 19.26
N SER A 274 20.31 -15.55 19.64
CA SER A 274 20.63 -16.98 19.56
C SER A 274 19.93 -17.76 20.68
N PRO A 275 19.20 -18.86 20.41
CA PRO A 275 18.67 -19.72 21.46
C PRO A 275 19.76 -20.42 22.30
N ASP A 276 21.03 -20.35 21.90
CA ASP A 276 22.17 -20.86 22.67
C ASP A 276 22.59 -19.94 23.84
N SER A 277 21.96 -18.78 24.04
CA SER A 277 22.17 -17.93 25.22
C SER A 277 21.18 -18.20 26.37
N VAL A 278 20.46 -19.32 26.35
CA VAL A 278 19.83 -19.87 27.57
C VAL A 278 20.91 -20.63 28.34
N GLY A 279 21.76 -19.86 29.01
CA GLY A 279 22.76 -20.39 29.93
C GLY A 279 22.08 -21.18 31.05
N MET A 280 22.28 -22.50 30.99
CA MET A 280 22.42 -23.41 32.13
C MET A 280 21.62 -23.05 33.39
N TRP A 281 20.37 -23.51 33.44
CA TRP A 281 19.76 -23.87 34.72
C TRP A 281 20.39 -25.21 35.11
N GLU A 282 21.59 -25.17 35.69
CA GLU A 282 22.15 -26.33 36.37
C GLU A 282 21.18 -26.72 37.48
N ASP A 283 20.61 -27.92 37.36
CA ASP A 283 20.05 -28.69 38.46
C ASP A 283 21.11 -28.75 39.58
N GLN A 284 20.99 -27.86 40.56
CA GLN A 284 21.68 -28.01 41.83
C GLN A 284 20.63 -28.35 42.88
N GLU A 285 20.54 -29.66 43.14
CA GLU A 285 19.96 -30.24 44.35
C GLU A 285 20.52 -29.48 45.56
N ALA A 286 19.65 -28.76 46.28
CA ALA A 286 19.91 -28.29 47.62
C ALA A 286 18.65 -28.54 48.46
N GLU A 287 18.91 -29.18 49.59
CA GLU A 287 17.98 -29.80 50.51
C GLU A 287 17.05 -28.78 51.21
N GLU A 288 15.95 -29.32 51.71
CA GLU A 288 14.93 -28.69 52.55
C GLU A 288 15.50 -27.77 53.64
N GLU A 289 14.94 -26.57 53.79
CA GLU A 289 14.59 -25.98 55.09
C GLU A 289 13.58 -24.83 54.87
N GLU A 290 12.43 -24.92 55.56
CA GLU A 290 11.40 -23.88 55.62
C GLU A 290 11.89 -22.70 56.46
N GLU A 291 11.59 -21.46 56.04
CA GLU A 291 11.10 -20.38 56.93
C GLU A 291 10.57 -19.19 56.10
N ASP A 292 9.37 -18.74 56.47
CA ASP A 292 8.67 -17.53 55.99
C ASP A 292 9.51 -16.26 56.24
N ASP A 293 9.56 -15.32 55.28
CA ASP A 293 9.07 -13.94 55.47
C ASP A 293 9.13 -13.12 54.17
N ASP A 294 8.19 -12.19 54.05
CA ASP A 294 7.90 -11.27 52.96
C ASP A 294 9.11 -10.46 52.45
N GLU A 295 9.33 -10.35 51.13
CA GLU A 295 10.00 -9.18 50.51
C GLU A 295 9.72 -9.09 48.98
N GLU A 296 8.82 -8.17 48.66
CA GLU A 296 8.76 -7.23 47.53
C GLU A 296 9.11 -7.67 46.09
N ASP A 297 8.06 -7.67 45.26
CA ASP A 297 8.05 -7.66 43.80
C ASP A 297 8.82 -6.45 43.21
N GLU A 298 10.15 -6.56 43.11
CA GLU A 298 11.02 -5.64 42.37
C GLU A 298 11.31 -6.14 40.94
N GLY A 299 10.27 -6.56 40.20
CA GLY A 299 10.41 -7.01 38.81
C GLY A 299 10.13 -5.97 37.73
N LEU A 300 9.55 -4.81 38.06
CA LEU A 300 9.03 -3.85 37.07
C LEU A 300 9.34 -2.37 37.39
N ALA A 301 10.25 -2.10 38.33
CA ALA A 301 10.64 -0.74 38.68
C ALA A 301 11.71 -0.20 37.72
N GLY A 302 11.29 0.22 36.53
CA GLY A 302 12.22 0.92 35.62
C GLY A 302 11.68 1.25 34.24
N GLN A 303 10.61 0.59 33.79
CA GLN A 303 9.97 0.96 32.53
C GLN A 303 8.94 2.06 32.82
N LEU A 304 9.23 3.28 32.37
CA LEU A 304 8.23 4.33 32.40
C LEU A 304 7.09 3.90 31.49
N LEU A 305 5.85 4.10 31.93
CA LEU A 305 4.66 3.88 31.10
C LEU A 305 4.74 4.65 29.76
N SER A 306 5.52 5.74 29.71
CA SER A 306 5.85 6.46 28.48
C SER A 306 6.64 5.63 27.47
N ASP A 307 7.52 4.73 27.93
CA ASP A 307 8.37 3.91 27.07
C ASP A 307 7.56 2.74 26.48
N LEU A 308 6.64 2.19 27.28
CA LEU A 308 5.64 1.20 26.85
C LEU A 308 4.56 1.76 25.91
N ILE A 309 4.29 3.07 25.96
CA ILE A 309 3.36 3.75 25.04
C ILE A 309 4.10 4.27 23.79
N ALA A 310 5.38 4.64 23.91
CA ALA A 310 6.22 5.01 22.78
C ALA A 310 6.60 3.79 21.93
N SER A 311 6.78 2.62 22.55
CA SER A 311 6.72 1.34 21.86
C SER A 311 5.25 1.06 21.53
N ASN A 312 4.81 1.39 20.33
CA ASN A 312 3.49 1.01 19.82
C ASN A 312 3.42 -0.53 19.68
N LYS A 313 3.39 -1.25 20.80
CA LYS A 313 3.51 -2.72 20.89
C LYS A 313 2.26 -3.46 20.38
N TYR A 314 1.34 -2.73 19.77
CA TYR A 314 0.19 -3.23 19.03
C TYR A 314 0.37 -3.11 17.50
N ASP A 315 1.49 -2.56 17.03
CA ASP A 315 1.94 -2.57 15.62
C ASP A 315 3.07 -3.61 15.38
N GLU A 316 3.48 -4.37 16.41
CA GLU A 316 4.63 -5.31 16.32
C GLU A 316 4.39 -6.50 15.36
N ASP A 317 3.14 -6.80 14.99
CA ASP A 317 2.80 -7.86 14.04
C ASP A 317 2.94 -7.44 12.55
N TYR A 318 3.38 -6.20 12.24
CA TYR A 318 3.36 -5.68 10.87
C TYR A 318 4.55 -6.12 9.99
N TYR A 319 5.61 -6.65 10.62
CA TYR A 319 6.86 -7.03 9.92
C TYR A 319 7.40 -8.40 10.30
N GLU A 320 6.73 -9.11 11.19
CA GLU A 320 7.07 -10.49 11.52
C GLU A 320 6.24 -11.41 10.60
N ASP A 321 6.87 -11.87 9.52
CA ASP A 321 6.50 -13.06 8.72
C ASP A 321 5.67 -12.89 7.42
N ASP A 322 5.73 -11.74 6.74
CA ASP A 322 5.21 -11.60 5.36
C ASP A 322 6.35 -11.77 4.32
N GLU A 323 6.82 -13.01 4.10
CA GLU A 323 7.48 -13.30 2.83
C GLU A 323 6.47 -13.08 1.70
N GLU A 324 6.77 -12.15 0.78
CA GLU A 324 5.87 -11.86 -0.35
C GLU A 324 5.64 -13.11 -1.20
N GLU A 325 4.45 -13.68 -1.13
CA GLU A 325 4.10 -14.89 -1.86
C GLU A 325 3.59 -14.62 -3.29
N ASP A 326 3.22 -13.38 -3.64
CA ASP A 326 2.65 -13.08 -4.94
C ASP A 326 3.72 -13.22 -6.05
N PRO A 327 3.58 -14.18 -6.98
CA PRO A 327 4.56 -14.38 -8.05
C PRO A 327 4.68 -13.20 -9.00
N ASP A 328 3.69 -12.30 -9.04
CA ASP A 328 3.75 -11.09 -9.86
C ASP A 328 4.57 -9.99 -9.17
N ALA A 329 4.43 -9.83 -7.85
CA ALA A 329 5.22 -8.89 -7.05
C ALA A 329 6.70 -9.29 -7.05
N LEU A 330 7.00 -10.57 -6.84
CA LEU A 330 8.38 -11.11 -6.85
C LEU A 330 9.11 -10.91 -8.20
N LYS A 331 8.37 -10.80 -9.30
CA LYS A 331 8.93 -10.54 -10.65
C LYS A 331 9.14 -9.06 -10.93
N ASP A 332 8.50 -8.17 -10.18
CA ASP A 332 8.67 -6.73 -10.37
C ASP A 332 10.06 -6.30 -9.87
N PRO A 333 10.86 -5.58 -10.68
CA PRO A 333 12.16 -5.06 -10.24
C PRO A 333 12.11 -4.20 -8.99
N ILE A 334 10.99 -3.53 -8.70
CA ILE A 334 10.80 -2.71 -7.50
C ILE A 334 10.91 -3.56 -6.23
N TYR A 335 10.48 -4.82 -6.27
CA TYR A 335 10.56 -5.72 -5.12
C TYR A 335 12.01 -5.90 -4.62
N GLN A 336 12.97 -5.90 -5.55
CA GLN A 336 14.39 -6.10 -5.25
C GLN A 336 15.10 -4.83 -4.76
N ILE A 337 14.41 -3.68 -4.70
CA ILE A 337 15.00 -2.44 -4.20
C ILE A 337 15.20 -2.54 -2.68
N ASP A 338 16.41 -2.23 -2.23
CA ASP A 338 16.67 -1.88 -0.82
C ASP A 338 16.06 -0.50 -0.57
N LEU A 339 14.91 -0.49 0.09
CA LEU A 339 14.14 0.72 0.31
C LEU A 339 14.91 1.71 1.22
N GLN A 340 15.65 1.23 2.23
CA GLN A 340 16.40 2.11 3.12
C GLN A 340 17.51 2.83 2.35
N ALA A 341 18.30 2.08 1.58
CA ALA A 341 19.36 2.65 0.77
C ALA A 341 18.81 3.64 -0.27
N TYR A 342 17.75 3.25 -0.98
CA TYR A 342 17.10 4.10 -1.97
C TYR A 342 16.60 5.42 -1.39
N LEU A 343 15.90 5.39 -0.25
CA LEU A 343 15.36 6.58 0.39
C LEU A 343 16.47 7.47 0.96
N THR A 344 17.51 6.87 1.53
CA THR A 344 18.69 7.60 2.04
C THR A 344 19.37 8.36 0.91
N ASP A 345 19.62 7.71 -0.21
CA ASP A 345 20.24 8.34 -1.39
C ASP A 345 19.35 9.44 -1.96
N PHE A 346 18.04 9.17 -2.08
CA PHE A 346 17.07 10.15 -2.59
C PHE A 346 17.02 11.41 -1.72
N LEU A 347 16.91 11.25 -0.40
CA LEU A 347 16.83 12.38 0.54
C LEU A 347 18.15 13.15 0.59
N THR A 348 19.29 12.46 0.53
CA THR A 348 20.63 13.11 0.50
C THR A 348 20.79 13.96 -0.76
N GLN A 349 20.38 13.46 -1.92
CA GLN A 349 20.39 14.23 -3.16
C GLN A 349 19.39 15.40 -3.10
N PHE A 350 18.20 15.17 -2.53
CA PHE A 350 17.19 16.21 -2.40
C PHE A 350 17.64 17.35 -1.49
N ALA A 351 18.34 17.06 -0.39
CA ALA A 351 18.87 18.06 0.54
C ALA A 351 19.89 19.02 -0.10
N GLN A 352 20.58 18.58 -1.15
CA GLN A 352 21.52 19.42 -1.91
C GLN A 352 20.80 20.38 -2.88
N SER A 353 19.49 20.20 -3.11
CA SER A 353 18.72 21.05 -4.01
C SER A 353 18.48 22.45 -3.41
N PRO A 354 18.55 23.53 -4.21
CA PRO A 354 18.27 24.89 -3.73
C PRO A 354 16.87 25.06 -3.13
N CYS A 355 15.90 24.24 -3.53
CA CYS A 355 14.54 24.32 -3.01
C CYS A 355 14.40 23.70 -1.61
N TYR A 356 15.37 22.88 -1.15
CA TYR A 356 15.30 22.18 0.14
C TYR A 356 15.08 23.13 1.31
N SER A 357 15.65 24.34 1.28
CA SER A 357 15.44 25.32 2.35
C SER A 357 13.96 25.65 2.59
N MET A 358 13.15 25.67 1.52
CA MET A 358 11.70 25.88 1.62
C MET A 358 10.98 24.69 2.26
N PHE A 359 11.43 23.47 1.99
CA PHE A 359 10.85 22.24 2.55
C PHE A 359 11.27 22.03 4.01
N SER A 360 12.53 22.30 4.33
CA SER A 360 13.09 22.13 5.67
C SER A 360 12.36 22.97 6.72
N GLY A 361 11.77 24.11 6.35
CA GLY A 361 10.99 24.96 7.25
C GLY A 361 9.67 24.33 7.70
N HIS A 362 9.14 23.35 6.96
CA HIS A 362 7.90 22.65 7.29
C HIS A 362 8.11 21.41 8.16
N LEU A 363 9.35 20.98 8.38
CA LEU A 363 9.64 19.77 9.15
C LEU A 363 9.40 19.98 10.65
N ASN A 364 8.76 18.98 11.27
CA ASN A 364 8.65 18.87 12.72
C ASN A 364 9.94 18.29 13.33
N ASP A 365 10.04 18.28 14.66
CA ASP A 365 11.26 17.85 15.35
C ASP A 365 11.57 16.36 15.14
N ALA A 366 10.57 15.50 15.05
CA ALA A 366 10.77 14.07 14.81
C ALA A 366 11.35 13.82 13.41
N GLU A 367 10.77 14.44 12.39
CA GLU A 367 11.25 14.35 10.99
C GLU A 367 12.67 14.90 10.85
N ARG A 368 13.01 15.99 11.56
CA ARG A 368 14.37 16.52 11.58
C ARG A 368 15.36 15.51 12.18
N ARG A 369 14.99 14.80 13.24
CA ARG A 369 15.86 13.78 13.84
C ARG A 369 16.11 12.62 12.88
N VAL A 370 15.09 12.20 12.13
CA VAL A 370 15.24 11.17 11.09
C VAL A 370 16.26 11.62 10.04
N LEU A 371 16.16 12.85 9.54
CA LEU A 371 17.14 13.38 8.58
C LEU A 371 18.55 13.53 9.17
N GLN A 372 18.67 13.94 10.43
CA GLN A 372 19.96 14.00 11.13
C GLN A 372 20.62 12.62 11.24
N SER A 373 19.84 11.55 11.38
CA SER A 373 20.38 10.17 11.43
C SER A 373 21.09 9.75 10.15
N ILE A 374 20.73 10.37 9.00
CA ILE A 374 21.38 10.18 7.70
C ILE A 374 22.28 11.36 7.31
N SER A 375 22.67 12.19 8.28
CA SER A 375 23.60 13.33 8.11
C SER A 375 23.09 14.49 7.22
N ILE A 376 21.78 14.77 7.26
CA ILE A 376 21.12 15.90 6.56
C ILE A 376 20.71 17.02 7.51
#